data_AF-A0AAU6KDU6-F1
#
_entry.id   AF-A0AAU6KDU6-F1
#
_cell.length_a   1.000
_cell.length_b   1.000
_cell.length_c   1.000
_cell.angle_alpha   90.00
_cell.angle_beta   90.00
_cell.angle_gamma   90.00
#
_symmetry.space_group_name_H-M   'P 1'
#
loop_
_entity.id
_entity.type
_entity.pdbx_description
1 polymer ?
#
loop_
_entity_poly.entity_id
_entity_poly.type
_entity_poly.pdbx_seq_one_letter_code
_entity_poly.pdbx_strand_id
1 'polypeptide(L)'
;MMNRPATETEELPPPTNPLAVARRLLPDWQTEDGRLVCRRWRASWMRWNGSCWREMDEAQIRAGMYTRLEYAVYQAPGKDGQTEERDWAPTKQKIGNLLDALGAITLLPTDTDAPAWIDGQGATGQDEGPIVACENGLLRIQDRALLPHGPEFFNLVSVPFAYDPDASAPTWERFLAQVWPEDPDTIAALQEWFGYVLSGRTDQQKILLIVGPSRSGKGTIARVLKALVGKENLAGPTLAGLGTNFGLSTLVGKSLAIISDARLSGNDNSQVVERLLTISGDDTIDIDRKYREPWTGKLPSRLMILSNELPHFGDSSGVIANRFILLSMRVSWLGKEDPTLTDRLTAEMPGILNWALGRYPLTVDTLIIGS
;
A
#
# COMPACT_ATOMS: atom_id res chain seq x y z
N MET A 1 -2.44 9.00 -20.47
CA MET A 1 -2.53 10.47 -20.61
C MET A 1 -1.20 11.23 -20.45
N MET A 2 -0.11 10.66 -19.90
CA MET A 2 1.22 11.32 -19.88
C MET A 2 1.91 11.46 -21.25
N ASN A 3 1.34 10.86 -22.29
CA ASN A 3 1.82 10.93 -23.67
C ASN A 3 0.76 11.62 -24.54
N ARG A 4 0.39 12.85 -24.25
CA ARG A 4 -0.14 13.73 -25.30
C ARG A 4 1.10 14.35 -25.94
N PRO A 5 1.67 13.79 -27.02
CA PRO A 5 2.66 14.53 -27.78
C PRO A 5 2.02 15.86 -28.19
N ALA A 6 2.75 16.96 -27.99
CA ALA A 6 2.37 18.22 -28.60
C ALA A 6 2.39 17.98 -30.12
N THR A 7 1.21 17.86 -30.71
CA THR A 7 1.04 17.66 -32.16
C THR A 7 1.03 19.00 -32.91
N GLU A 8 0.99 20.11 -32.16
CA GLU A 8 1.04 21.49 -32.62
C GLU A 8 1.93 22.31 -31.68
N THR A 9 2.54 23.37 -32.23
CA THR A 9 3.36 24.34 -31.49
C THR A 9 2.51 25.04 -30.43
N GLU A 10 2.85 24.87 -29.14
CA GLU A 10 2.13 25.51 -28.03
C GLU A 10 2.97 26.65 -27.44
N GLU A 11 2.35 27.81 -27.26
CA GLU A 11 2.96 28.92 -26.52
C GLU A 11 2.81 28.71 -25.00
N LEU A 12 3.95 28.71 -24.31
CA LEU A 12 4.06 28.61 -22.86
C LEU A 12 4.70 29.87 -22.26
N PRO A 13 4.52 30.11 -20.95
CA PRO A 13 5.32 31.12 -20.24
C PRO A 13 6.82 30.85 -20.37
N PRO A 14 7.67 31.88 -20.22
CA PRO A 14 9.11 31.71 -20.33
C PRO A 14 9.65 30.75 -19.26
N PRO A 15 10.66 29.92 -19.57
CA PRO A 15 11.24 28.96 -18.63
C PRO A 15 11.91 29.62 -17.41
N THR A 16 12.15 30.94 -17.45
CA THR A 16 12.59 31.73 -16.29
C THR A 16 11.50 31.95 -15.24
N ASN A 17 10.24 31.65 -15.56
CA ASN A 17 9.09 31.66 -14.64
C ASN A 17 8.49 30.24 -14.52
N PRO A 18 9.17 29.31 -13.82
CA PRO A 18 8.76 27.91 -13.76
C PRO A 18 7.39 27.71 -13.12
N LEU A 19 6.97 28.59 -12.20
CA LEU A 19 5.65 28.50 -11.58
C LEU A 19 4.52 28.83 -12.57
N ALA A 20 4.72 29.82 -13.45
CA ALA A 20 3.75 30.11 -14.50
C ALA A 20 3.64 28.94 -15.50
N VAL A 21 4.77 28.35 -15.88
CA VAL A 21 4.79 27.14 -16.74
C VAL A 21 4.08 25.98 -16.04
N ALA A 22 4.37 25.73 -14.75
CA ALA A 22 3.71 24.69 -13.97
C ALA A 22 2.19 24.86 -13.93
N ARG A 23 1.69 26.08 -13.71
CA ARG A 23 0.25 26.38 -13.74
C ARG A 23 -0.37 26.15 -15.12
N ARG A 24 0.36 26.46 -16.19
CA ARG A 24 -0.09 26.24 -17.58
C ARG A 24 -0.20 24.75 -17.92
N LEU A 25 0.71 23.92 -17.38
CA LEU A 25 0.74 22.47 -17.61
C LEU A 25 -0.08 21.67 -16.59
N LEU A 26 -0.52 22.28 -15.49
CA LEU A 26 -1.30 21.61 -14.43
C LEU A 26 -2.52 20.81 -14.97
N PRO A 27 -3.27 21.28 -15.99
CA PRO A 27 -4.37 20.50 -16.56
C PRO A 27 -3.96 19.13 -17.11
N ASP A 28 -2.69 18.92 -17.51
CA ASP A 28 -2.19 17.61 -17.95
C ASP A 28 -2.18 16.58 -16.79
N TRP A 29 -2.23 17.08 -15.55
CA TRP A 29 -2.23 16.31 -14.30
C TRP A 29 -3.58 16.38 -13.59
N GLN A 30 -4.63 16.76 -14.31
CA GLN A 30 -5.99 16.79 -13.80
C GLN A 30 -6.91 15.89 -14.64
N THR A 31 -8.00 15.43 -14.03
CA THR A 31 -9.18 14.94 -14.74
C THR A 31 -9.89 16.10 -15.46
N GLU A 32 -10.87 15.80 -16.32
CA GLU A 32 -11.64 16.82 -17.04
C GLU A 32 -12.38 17.81 -16.13
N ASP A 33 -12.74 17.37 -14.93
CA ASP A 33 -13.37 18.19 -13.87
C ASP A 33 -12.35 18.85 -12.92
N GLY A 34 -11.06 18.83 -13.26
CA GLY A 34 -10.01 19.58 -12.57
C GLY A 34 -9.42 18.90 -11.33
N ARG A 35 -9.79 17.66 -11.02
CA ARG A 35 -9.23 16.93 -9.86
C ARG A 35 -7.82 16.44 -10.18
N LEU A 36 -6.87 16.68 -9.27
CA LEU A 36 -5.49 16.26 -9.46
C LEU A 36 -5.34 14.74 -9.49
N VAL A 37 -4.62 14.24 -10.49
CA VAL A 37 -4.23 12.82 -10.63
C VAL A 37 -2.73 12.60 -10.50
N CYS A 38 -1.94 13.67 -10.34
CA CYS A 38 -0.53 13.60 -9.96
C CYS A 38 -0.26 14.57 -8.81
N ARG A 39 0.48 14.12 -7.80
CA ARG A 39 0.80 14.89 -6.57
C ARG A 39 2.22 14.62 -6.09
N ARG A 40 2.77 15.54 -5.31
CA ARG A 40 3.99 15.31 -4.52
C ARG A 40 3.59 14.92 -3.10
N TRP A 41 4.12 13.84 -2.55
CA TRP A 41 3.88 13.41 -1.17
C TRP A 41 5.13 12.73 -0.60
N ARG A 42 5.62 13.18 0.55
CA ARG A 42 6.82 12.64 1.24
C ARG A 42 8.00 12.38 0.30
N ALA A 43 8.46 13.43 -0.38
CA ALA A 43 9.55 13.41 -1.35
C ALA A 43 9.37 12.45 -2.55
N SER A 44 8.16 11.94 -2.76
CA SER A 44 7.84 11.01 -3.85
C SER A 44 6.74 11.61 -4.74
N TRP A 45 6.75 11.23 -6.02
CA TRP A 45 5.67 11.56 -6.94
C TRP A 45 4.61 10.47 -6.88
N MET A 46 3.36 10.86 -6.74
CA MET A 46 2.21 9.96 -6.66
C MET A 46 1.31 10.18 -7.87
N ARG A 47 0.75 9.10 -8.43
CA ARG A 47 -0.22 9.15 -9.52
C ARG A 47 -1.44 8.28 -9.21
N TRP A 48 -2.61 8.87 -9.41
CA TRP A 48 -3.88 8.16 -9.38
C TRP A 48 -4.02 7.28 -10.63
N ASN A 49 -4.34 5.99 -10.43
CA ASN A 49 -4.50 5.03 -11.51
C ASN A 49 -5.96 4.66 -11.82
N GLY A 50 -6.93 5.28 -11.12
CA GLY A 50 -8.35 4.96 -11.22
C GLY A 50 -8.93 4.36 -9.93
N SER A 51 -8.12 3.67 -9.12
CA SER A 51 -8.57 3.03 -7.87
C SER A 51 -7.66 3.28 -6.66
N CYS A 52 -6.38 3.62 -6.88
CA CYS A 52 -5.43 3.98 -5.83
C CYS A 52 -4.32 4.92 -6.34
N TRP A 53 -3.59 5.54 -5.40
CA TRP A 53 -2.40 6.33 -5.65
C TRP A 53 -1.14 5.46 -5.63
N ARG A 54 -0.28 5.59 -6.66
CA ARG A 54 0.97 4.84 -6.79
C ARG A 54 2.18 5.76 -6.91
N GLU A 55 3.29 5.35 -6.30
CA GLU A 55 4.56 6.04 -6.48
C GLU A 55 5.00 5.92 -7.96
N MET A 56 5.44 7.04 -8.51
CA MET A 56 6.03 7.12 -9.85
C MET A 56 7.55 7.26 -9.76
N ASP A 57 8.24 6.69 -10.72
CA ASP A 57 9.65 6.98 -10.93
C ASP A 57 9.81 8.39 -11.52
N GLU A 58 10.60 9.24 -10.86
CA GLU A 58 10.89 10.58 -11.34
C GLU A 58 11.52 10.57 -12.75
N ALA A 59 12.30 9.53 -13.09
CA ALA A 59 12.86 9.40 -14.43
C ALA A 59 11.76 9.30 -15.51
N GLN A 60 10.65 8.63 -15.22
CA GLN A 60 9.50 8.55 -16.13
C GLN A 60 8.81 9.90 -16.27
N ILE A 61 8.66 10.64 -15.18
CA ILE A 61 8.05 11.98 -15.20
C ILE A 61 8.93 12.93 -16.02
N ARG A 62 10.25 12.91 -15.79
CA ARG A 62 11.21 13.71 -16.56
C ARG A 62 11.11 13.40 -18.04
N ALA A 63 11.14 12.13 -18.43
CA ALA A 63 11.02 11.71 -19.83
C ALA A 63 9.73 12.26 -20.46
N GLY A 64 8.59 12.14 -19.78
CA GLY A 64 7.32 12.70 -20.23
C GLY A 64 7.37 14.23 -20.41
N MET A 65 8.01 14.95 -19.49
CA MET A 65 8.15 16.42 -19.61
C MET A 65 9.08 16.84 -20.76
N TYR A 66 10.14 16.09 -21.05
CA TYR A 66 10.98 16.35 -22.23
C TYR A 66 10.16 16.23 -23.51
N THR A 67 9.39 15.15 -23.67
CA THR A 67 8.52 14.94 -24.84
C THR A 67 7.41 15.99 -24.94
N ARG A 68 6.78 16.35 -23.80
CA ARG A 68 5.68 17.32 -23.77
C ARG A 68 6.09 18.73 -24.19
N LEU A 69 7.36 19.09 -23.97
CA LEU A 69 7.91 20.43 -24.16
C LEU A 69 8.86 20.54 -25.36
N GLU A 70 9.03 19.45 -26.11
CA GLU A 70 9.96 19.37 -27.25
C GLU A 70 9.71 20.47 -28.29
N TYR A 71 8.44 20.73 -28.60
CA TYR A 71 8.00 21.70 -29.62
C TYR A 71 7.30 22.93 -29.01
N ALA A 72 7.39 23.14 -27.70
CA ALA A 72 6.82 24.32 -27.08
C ALA A 72 7.66 25.56 -27.42
N VAL A 73 7.00 26.71 -27.51
CA VAL A 73 7.64 28.02 -27.74
C VAL A 73 7.24 29.01 -26.63
N TYR A 74 7.93 30.13 -26.53
CA TYR A 74 7.56 31.22 -25.63
C TYR A 74 7.99 32.58 -26.20
N GLN A 75 7.27 33.62 -25.78
CA GLN A 75 7.58 35.00 -26.15
C GLN A 75 8.62 35.60 -25.19
N ALA A 76 9.64 36.27 -25.74
CA ALA A 76 10.69 36.93 -24.97
C ALA A 76 11.06 38.29 -25.59
N PRO A 77 11.52 39.28 -24.80
CA PRO A 77 12.05 40.51 -25.37
C PRO A 77 13.30 40.22 -26.21
N GLY A 78 13.26 40.68 -27.45
CA GLY A 78 14.36 40.75 -28.40
C GLY A 78 15.30 41.91 -28.10
N LYS A 79 16.42 41.95 -28.82
CA LYS A 79 17.48 42.97 -28.59
C LYS A 79 17.01 44.40 -28.84
N ASP A 80 16.03 44.56 -29.72
CA ASP A 80 15.50 45.86 -30.15
C ASP A 80 14.20 46.25 -29.40
N GLY A 81 13.86 45.53 -28.33
CA GLY A 81 12.64 45.74 -27.54
C GLY A 81 11.37 45.16 -28.15
N GLN A 82 11.44 44.59 -29.35
CA GLN A 82 10.34 43.81 -29.94
C GLN A 82 10.24 42.43 -29.32
N THR A 83 9.04 41.85 -29.28
CA THR A 83 8.84 40.49 -28.78
C THR A 83 9.26 39.47 -29.85
N GLU A 84 10.08 38.50 -29.46
CA GLU A 84 10.56 37.41 -30.30
C GLU A 84 10.06 36.07 -29.76
N GLU A 85 9.60 35.21 -30.65
CA GLU A 85 9.31 33.82 -30.33
C GLU A 85 10.60 33.01 -30.23
N ARG A 86 10.69 32.16 -29.20
CA ARG A 86 11.85 31.28 -28.97
C ARG A 86 11.38 29.89 -28.59
N ASP A 87 12.14 28.88 -29.02
CA ASP A 87 11.92 27.50 -28.61
C ASP A 87 12.08 27.37 -27.08
N TRP A 88 11.11 26.70 -26.45
CA TRP A 88 11.19 26.39 -25.03
C TRP A 88 12.40 25.51 -24.73
N ALA A 89 12.78 24.62 -25.68
CA ALA A 89 14.01 23.83 -25.70
C ALA A 89 14.34 23.20 -24.33
N PRO A 90 13.73 22.04 -23.99
CA PRO A 90 13.85 21.46 -22.66
C PRO A 90 15.29 21.06 -22.33
N THR A 91 15.75 21.45 -21.13
CA THR A 91 17.07 21.08 -20.60
C THR A 91 16.95 20.53 -19.19
N LYS A 92 17.99 19.85 -18.69
CA LYS A 92 18.02 19.31 -17.32
C LYS A 92 17.63 20.36 -16.27
N GLN A 93 18.15 21.58 -16.40
CA GLN A 93 17.87 22.66 -15.47
C GLN A 93 16.42 23.17 -15.58
N LYS A 94 15.93 23.42 -16.80
CA LYS A 94 14.54 23.89 -17.01
C LYS A 94 13.53 22.87 -16.50
N ILE A 95 13.74 21.59 -16.81
CA ILE A 95 12.90 20.49 -16.33
C ILE A 95 12.99 20.33 -14.81
N GLY A 96 14.18 20.46 -14.21
CA GLY A 96 14.34 20.46 -12.75
C GLY A 96 13.50 21.55 -12.08
N ASN A 97 13.69 22.80 -12.50
CA ASN A 97 12.94 23.95 -11.96
C ASN A 97 11.42 23.79 -12.14
N LEU A 98 10.99 23.24 -13.29
CA LEU A 98 9.57 22.96 -13.54
C LEU A 98 9.02 21.88 -12.61
N LEU A 99 9.74 20.79 -12.39
CA LEU A 99 9.31 19.72 -11.47
C LEU A 99 9.24 20.22 -10.03
N ASP A 100 10.18 21.07 -9.60
CA ASP A 100 10.11 21.71 -8.28
C ASP A 100 8.85 22.58 -8.14
N ALA A 101 8.54 23.39 -9.17
CA ALA A 101 7.35 24.23 -9.19
C ALA A 101 6.04 23.44 -9.25
N LEU A 102 5.97 22.38 -10.07
CA LEU A 102 4.85 21.44 -10.11
C LEU A 102 4.68 20.72 -8.77
N GLY A 103 5.79 20.34 -8.13
CA GLY A 103 5.80 19.69 -6.84
C GLY A 103 5.22 20.61 -5.76
N ALA A 104 5.57 21.90 -5.79
CA ALA A 104 5.05 22.89 -4.86
C ALA A 104 3.53 23.11 -5.00
N ILE A 105 2.99 23.17 -6.22
CA ILE A 105 1.54 23.41 -6.44
C ILE A 105 0.68 22.15 -6.36
N THR A 106 1.29 20.96 -6.28
CA THR A 106 0.60 19.66 -6.15
C THR A 106 0.97 18.93 -4.86
N LEU A 107 1.62 19.62 -3.93
CA LEU A 107 2.08 19.06 -2.65
C LEU A 107 0.87 18.65 -1.81
N LEU A 108 0.79 17.36 -1.48
CA LEU A 108 -0.04 16.87 -0.40
C LEU A 108 0.71 17.09 0.92
N PRO A 109 0.07 17.66 1.97
CA PRO A 109 0.71 17.87 3.26
C PRO A 109 1.38 16.59 3.79
N THR A 110 2.59 16.73 4.32
CA THR A 110 3.44 15.58 4.72
C THR A 110 2.91 14.83 5.94
N ASP A 111 2.07 15.50 6.73
CA ASP A 111 1.29 14.99 7.86
C ASP A 111 0.00 14.25 7.45
N THR A 112 -0.33 14.21 6.15
CA THR A 112 -1.40 13.35 5.64
C THR A 112 -0.93 11.90 5.60
N ASP A 113 -1.52 11.07 6.47
CA ASP A 113 -1.38 9.61 6.44
C ASP A 113 -2.44 8.99 5.53
N ALA A 114 -2.07 7.97 4.76
CA ALA A 114 -3.00 7.21 3.93
C ALA A 114 -3.54 5.98 4.69
N PRO A 115 -4.82 5.59 4.49
CA PRO A 115 -5.80 6.24 3.63
C PRO A 115 -6.50 7.45 4.28
N ALA A 116 -6.76 8.52 3.51
CA ALA A 116 -7.48 9.69 3.99
C ALA A 116 -8.17 10.47 2.85
N TRP A 117 -9.22 11.24 3.16
CA TRP A 117 -9.79 12.20 2.21
C TRP A 117 -8.97 13.51 2.20
N ILE A 118 -8.53 13.96 1.03
CA ILE A 118 -7.57 15.08 0.88
C ILE A 118 -8.16 16.44 1.26
N ASP A 119 -9.42 16.70 0.94
CA ASP A 119 -10.00 18.06 0.99
C ASP A 119 -11.02 18.27 2.11
N GLY A 120 -11.16 17.32 3.04
CA GLY A 120 -12.25 17.36 4.03
C GLY A 120 -13.66 17.42 3.41
N GLN A 121 -13.81 17.25 2.09
CA GLN A 121 -15.12 17.13 1.43
C GLN A 121 -15.72 15.71 1.55
N GLY A 122 -14.95 14.75 2.08
CA GLY A 122 -15.49 13.56 2.76
C GLY A 122 -15.82 13.82 4.24
N ALA A 123 -15.38 14.96 4.81
CA ALA A 123 -15.73 15.40 6.16
C ALA A 123 -17.04 16.20 6.16
N THR A 124 -18.06 15.69 5.46
CA THR A 124 -19.45 15.98 5.82
C THR A 124 -19.80 15.26 7.13
N GLY A 125 -19.13 15.63 8.23
CA GLY A 125 -19.58 15.39 9.61
C GLY A 125 -20.01 13.97 10.03
N GLN A 126 -19.70 12.93 9.26
CA GLN A 126 -19.98 11.54 9.60
C GLN A 126 -18.66 10.80 9.66
N ASP A 127 -18.48 10.07 10.75
CA ASP A 127 -17.36 9.20 11.03
C ASP A 127 -17.40 8.02 10.04
N GLU A 128 -16.97 8.27 8.81
CA GLU A 128 -16.92 7.27 7.74
C GLU A 128 -15.74 6.35 8.04
N GLY A 129 -16.03 5.23 8.68
CA GLY A 129 -15.04 4.26 9.11
C GLY A 129 -14.38 3.56 7.94
N PRO A 130 -13.63 2.48 8.21
CA PRO A 130 -12.64 1.97 7.29
C PRO A 130 -13.19 1.69 5.89
N ILE A 131 -12.45 2.14 4.87
CA ILE A 131 -12.78 1.96 3.45
C ILE A 131 -11.76 1.02 2.80
N VAL A 132 -12.25 0.07 2.00
CA VAL A 132 -11.46 -0.81 1.13
C VAL A 132 -11.70 -0.41 -0.32
N ALA A 133 -10.66 0.06 -1.02
CA ALA A 133 -10.77 0.26 -2.46
C ALA A 133 -10.78 -1.10 -3.19
N CYS A 134 -11.81 -1.31 -3.99
CA CYS A 134 -12.03 -2.47 -4.86
C CYS A 134 -11.96 -2.02 -6.33
N GLU A 135 -12.03 -2.95 -7.29
CA GLU A 135 -11.97 -2.58 -8.71
C GLU A 135 -13.20 -1.75 -9.18
N ASN A 136 -14.34 -1.94 -8.53
CA ASN A 136 -15.62 -1.31 -8.87
C ASN A 136 -16.03 -0.15 -7.93
N GLY A 137 -15.16 0.27 -7.00
CA GLY A 137 -15.46 1.39 -6.11
C GLY A 137 -14.76 1.33 -4.76
N LEU A 138 -15.14 2.25 -3.88
CA LEU A 138 -14.66 2.38 -2.51
C LEU A 138 -15.69 1.76 -1.56
N LEU A 139 -15.40 0.58 -1.02
CA LEU A 139 -16.28 -0.14 -0.11
C LEU A 139 -16.11 0.39 1.31
N ARG A 140 -17.13 1.05 1.86
CA ARG A 140 -17.19 1.39 3.29
C ARG A 140 -17.56 0.16 4.09
N ILE A 141 -16.70 -0.23 5.04
CA ILE A 141 -16.83 -1.52 5.74
C ILE A 141 -18.06 -1.54 6.66
N GLN A 142 -18.37 -0.41 7.30
CA GLN A 142 -19.41 -0.32 8.34
C GLN A 142 -20.80 -0.70 7.83
N ASP A 143 -21.19 -0.16 6.67
CA ASP A 143 -22.54 -0.28 6.11
C ASP A 143 -22.58 -1.00 4.76
N ARG A 144 -21.42 -1.44 4.25
CA ARG A 144 -21.26 -2.08 2.94
C ARG A 144 -21.64 -1.20 1.76
N ALA A 145 -21.68 0.12 1.95
CA ALA A 145 -21.92 1.04 0.86
C ALA A 145 -20.72 1.03 -0.11
N LEU A 146 -21.00 0.86 -1.40
CA LEU A 146 -20.01 1.00 -2.47
C LEU A 146 -20.08 2.42 -3.02
N LEU A 147 -19.08 3.23 -2.69
CA LEU A 147 -18.95 4.61 -3.14
C LEU A 147 -18.19 4.65 -4.47
N PRO A 148 -18.41 5.68 -5.32
CA PRO A 148 -17.62 5.84 -6.54
C PRO A 148 -16.16 6.10 -6.22
N HIS A 149 -15.26 5.71 -7.13
CA HIS A 149 -13.87 6.11 -7.06
C HIS A 149 -13.69 7.61 -7.27
N GLY A 150 -12.63 8.13 -6.64
CA GLY A 150 -12.16 9.47 -6.93
C GLY A 150 -10.76 9.70 -6.36
N PRO A 151 -9.92 10.51 -7.04
CA PRO A 151 -8.58 10.85 -6.56
C PRO A 151 -8.57 11.61 -5.22
N GLU A 152 -9.71 12.16 -4.80
CA GLU A 152 -9.89 12.81 -3.50
C GLU A 152 -9.74 11.85 -2.30
N PHE A 153 -9.94 10.55 -2.50
CA PHE A 153 -9.61 9.53 -1.50
C PHE A 153 -8.17 9.08 -1.72
N PHE A 154 -7.28 9.50 -0.83
CA PHE A 154 -5.86 9.19 -0.88
C PHE A 154 -5.55 7.82 -0.28
N ASN A 155 -5.85 6.75 -1.01
CA ASN A 155 -5.45 5.39 -0.67
C ASN A 155 -4.26 4.93 -1.50
N LEU A 156 -3.36 4.13 -0.89
CA LEU A 156 -2.20 3.55 -1.58
C LEU A 156 -2.47 2.14 -2.11
N VAL A 157 -3.60 1.56 -1.76
CA VAL A 157 -3.91 0.14 -1.88
C VAL A 157 -5.32 -0.01 -2.43
N SER A 158 -5.48 -0.89 -3.40
CA SER A 158 -6.77 -1.38 -3.92
C SER A 158 -6.67 -2.89 -4.08
N VAL A 159 -7.73 -3.62 -3.72
CA VAL A 159 -7.85 -5.04 -4.00
C VAL A 159 -8.09 -5.25 -5.51
N PRO A 160 -7.58 -6.36 -6.11
CA PRO A 160 -7.55 -6.54 -7.57
C PRO A 160 -8.81 -7.20 -8.13
N PHE A 161 -9.96 -7.02 -7.50
CA PHE A 161 -11.25 -7.60 -7.92
C PHE A 161 -12.41 -6.69 -7.50
N ALA A 162 -13.55 -6.84 -8.17
CA ALA A 162 -14.79 -6.16 -7.83
C ALA A 162 -15.41 -6.71 -6.53
N TYR A 163 -15.96 -5.81 -5.72
CA TYR A 163 -16.84 -6.17 -4.62
C TYR A 163 -18.17 -6.72 -5.16
N ASP A 164 -18.61 -7.84 -4.60
CA ASP A 164 -19.89 -8.48 -4.88
C ASP A 164 -20.56 -8.83 -3.54
N PRO A 165 -21.69 -8.20 -3.16
CA PRO A 165 -22.35 -8.45 -1.89
C PRO A 165 -22.93 -9.86 -1.75
N ASP A 166 -23.20 -10.54 -2.87
CA ASP A 166 -23.83 -11.87 -2.90
C ASP A 166 -22.79 -13.01 -3.00
N ALA A 167 -21.51 -12.67 -3.15
CA ALA A 167 -20.44 -13.64 -3.26
C ALA A 167 -20.22 -14.40 -1.95
N SER A 168 -19.98 -15.72 -2.07
CA SER A 168 -19.67 -16.63 -0.96
C SER A 168 -18.33 -17.34 -1.19
N ALA A 169 -17.74 -17.90 -0.12
CA ALA A 169 -16.45 -18.59 -0.18
C ALA A 169 -16.49 -20.00 0.43
N PRO A 170 -17.33 -20.91 -0.10
CA PRO A 170 -17.53 -22.24 0.48
C PRO A 170 -16.27 -23.12 0.41
N THR A 171 -15.39 -22.94 -0.58
CA THR A 171 -14.13 -23.68 -0.67
C THR A 171 -13.15 -23.18 0.39
N TRP A 172 -13.07 -21.86 0.59
CA TRP A 172 -12.28 -21.25 1.65
C TRP A 172 -12.72 -21.70 3.05
N GLU A 173 -14.01 -21.59 3.36
CA GLU A 173 -14.54 -22.00 4.66
C GLU A 173 -14.29 -23.48 4.94
N ARG A 174 -14.47 -24.34 3.92
CA ARG A 174 -14.17 -25.77 4.04
C ARG A 174 -12.67 -26.02 4.27
N PHE A 175 -11.80 -25.30 3.56
CA PHE A 175 -10.36 -25.40 3.77
C PHE A 175 -9.99 -25.01 5.21
N LEU A 176 -10.58 -23.94 5.74
CA LEU A 176 -10.38 -23.52 7.14
C LEU A 176 -10.83 -24.58 8.14
N ALA A 177 -12.01 -25.17 7.95
CA ALA A 177 -12.51 -26.24 8.81
C ALA A 177 -11.62 -27.51 8.76
N GLN A 178 -10.92 -27.74 7.64
CA GLN A 178 -9.95 -28.84 7.52
C GLN A 178 -8.63 -28.56 8.24
N VAL A 179 -8.15 -27.31 8.22
CA VAL A 179 -6.90 -26.93 8.90
C VAL A 179 -7.05 -26.75 10.41
N TRP A 180 -8.24 -26.37 10.87
CA TRP A 180 -8.61 -26.22 12.28
C TRP A 180 -9.92 -26.95 12.57
N PRO A 181 -9.90 -28.30 12.59
CA PRO A 181 -11.09 -29.07 12.93
C PRO A 181 -11.48 -28.78 14.38
N GLU A 182 -12.76 -28.47 14.60
CA GLU A 182 -13.34 -28.19 15.92
C GLU A 182 -12.71 -26.98 16.66
N ASP A 183 -11.98 -26.10 15.95
CA ASP A 183 -11.37 -24.89 16.51
C ASP A 183 -11.88 -23.63 15.77
N PRO A 184 -13.15 -23.25 16.00
CA PRO A 184 -13.76 -22.07 15.38
C PRO A 184 -13.16 -20.75 15.86
N ASP A 185 -12.52 -20.74 17.04
CA ASP A 185 -11.93 -19.53 17.62
C ASP A 185 -10.64 -19.13 16.87
N THR A 186 -9.81 -20.11 16.50
CA THR A 186 -8.66 -19.83 15.62
C THR A 186 -9.10 -19.35 14.23
N ILE A 187 -10.19 -19.91 13.68
CA ILE A 187 -10.77 -19.46 12.40
C ILE A 187 -11.29 -18.02 12.52
N ALA A 188 -11.94 -17.68 13.64
CA ALA A 188 -12.40 -16.33 13.94
C ALA A 188 -11.24 -15.33 14.04
N ALA A 189 -10.17 -15.68 14.77
CA ALA A 189 -8.98 -14.83 14.88
C ALA A 189 -8.32 -14.60 13.51
N LEU A 190 -8.29 -15.62 12.64
CA LEU A 190 -7.81 -15.45 11.27
C LEU A 190 -8.74 -14.53 10.45
N GLN A 191 -10.05 -14.66 10.60
CA GLN A 191 -11.05 -13.81 9.96
C GLN A 191 -10.86 -12.34 10.33
N GLU A 192 -10.72 -12.06 11.62
CA GLU A 192 -10.45 -10.73 12.15
C GLU A 192 -9.12 -10.17 11.65
N TRP A 193 -8.07 -11.01 11.58
CA TRP A 193 -6.80 -10.60 10.98
C TRP A 193 -6.93 -10.21 9.51
N PHE A 194 -7.66 -11.00 8.71
CA PHE A 194 -7.91 -10.68 7.30
C PHE A 194 -8.66 -9.36 7.17
N GLY A 195 -9.73 -9.16 7.96
CA GLY A 195 -10.47 -7.90 8.01
C GLY A 195 -9.59 -6.73 8.43
N TYR A 196 -8.74 -6.90 9.44
CA TYR A 196 -7.82 -5.88 9.93
C TYR A 196 -6.85 -5.43 8.83
N VAL A 197 -6.22 -6.39 8.12
CA VAL A 197 -5.36 -6.08 6.98
C VAL A 197 -6.13 -5.34 5.88
N LEU A 198 -7.32 -5.81 5.51
CA LEU A 198 -8.09 -5.19 4.43
C LEU A 198 -8.59 -3.79 4.77
N SER A 199 -8.94 -3.55 6.04
CA SER A 199 -9.43 -2.26 6.53
C SER A 199 -8.40 -1.13 6.50
N GLY A 200 -7.11 -1.45 6.33
CA GLY A 200 -6.05 -0.45 6.35
C GLY A 200 -5.65 0.02 7.76
N ARG A 201 -6.39 -0.36 8.80
CA ARG A 201 -6.13 0.01 10.20
C ARG A 201 -4.76 -0.46 10.70
N THR A 202 -4.17 0.30 11.61
CA THR A 202 -2.90 -0.01 12.31
C THR A 202 -3.03 0.06 13.85
N ASP A 203 -4.22 0.38 14.35
CA ASP A 203 -4.51 0.71 15.76
C ASP A 203 -4.44 -0.49 16.72
N GLN A 204 -4.54 -1.73 16.22
CA GLN A 204 -4.54 -2.91 17.09
C GLN A 204 -3.15 -3.30 17.56
N GLN A 205 -2.11 -2.82 16.86
CA GLN A 205 -0.71 -3.06 17.18
C GLN A 205 -0.36 -4.55 17.43
N LYS A 206 -0.83 -5.42 16.52
CA LYS A 206 -0.61 -6.87 16.53
C LYS A 206 0.17 -7.38 15.33
N ILE A 207 0.82 -8.53 15.53
CA ILE A 207 1.55 -9.32 14.54
C ILE A 207 0.94 -10.72 14.52
N LEU A 208 0.57 -11.24 13.35
CA LEU A 208 0.07 -12.62 13.25
C LEU A 208 1.25 -13.59 13.16
N LEU A 209 1.28 -14.61 14.00
CA LEU A 209 2.24 -15.69 13.95
C LEU A 209 1.51 -17.01 13.75
N ILE A 210 1.72 -17.66 12.59
CA ILE A 210 1.17 -18.99 12.31
C ILE A 210 2.28 -20.03 12.41
N VAL A 211 2.12 -20.98 13.34
CA VAL A 211 3.08 -22.06 13.61
C VAL A 211 2.45 -23.41 13.28
N GLY A 212 3.22 -24.35 12.73
CA GLY A 212 2.76 -25.73 12.53
C GLY A 212 3.68 -26.52 11.61
N PRO A 213 3.45 -27.81 11.37
CA PRO A 213 4.36 -28.64 10.57
C PRO A 213 4.43 -28.21 9.10
N SER A 214 5.40 -28.75 8.37
CA SER A 214 5.44 -28.60 6.90
C SER A 214 4.14 -29.13 6.28
N ARG A 215 3.73 -28.51 5.16
CA ARG A 215 2.48 -28.84 4.44
C ARG A 215 1.21 -28.75 5.31
N SER A 216 1.17 -27.88 6.32
CA SER A 216 -0.01 -27.67 7.16
C SER A 216 -1.07 -26.72 6.59
N GLY A 217 -0.82 -26.07 5.46
CA GLY A 217 -1.72 -25.07 4.88
C GLY A 217 -1.34 -23.60 5.12
N LYS A 218 -0.33 -23.30 5.97
CA LYS A 218 0.21 -21.94 6.20
C LYS A 218 0.45 -21.15 4.91
N GLY A 219 1.15 -21.79 3.96
CA GLY A 219 1.47 -21.17 2.68
C GLY A 219 0.23 -20.92 1.82
N THR A 220 -0.84 -21.71 1.96
CA THR A 220 -2.11 -21.50 1.26
C THR A 220 -2.86 -20.31 1.84
N ILE A 221 -2.96 -20.20 3.17
CA ILE A 221 -3.52 -19.02 3.86
C ILE A 221 -2.80 -17.75 3.40
N ALA A 222 -1.46 -17.77 3.42
CA ALA A 222 -0.66 -16.63 2.96
C ALA A 222 -0.89 -16.32 1.48
N ARG A 223 -1.01 -17.32 0.59
CA ARG A 223 -1.31 -17.10 -0.83
C ARG A 223 -2.68 -16.44 -1.03
N VAL A 224 -3.71 -16.88 -0.30
CA VAL A 224 -5.05 -16.28 -0.36
C VAL A 224 -5.00 -14.82 0.10
N LEU A 225 -4.38 -14.53 1.25
CA LEU A 225 -4.26 -13.15 1.72
C LEU A 225 -3.45 -12.26 0.77
N LYS A 226 -2.40 -12.82 0.15
CA LYS A 226 -1.64 -12.12 -0.91
C LYS A 226 -2.49 -11.80 -2.13
N ALA A 227 -3.38 -12.71 -2.54
CA ALA A 227 -4.28 -12.48 -3.65
C ALA A 227 -5.33 -11.41 -3.31
N LEU A 228 -5.88 -11.45 -2.08
CA LEU A 228 -6.82 -10.44 -1.59
C LEU A 228 -6.21 -9.04 -1.61
N VAL A 229 -5.04 -8.89 -1.00
CA VAL A 229 -4.35 -7.60 -0.86
C VAL A 229 -3.79 -7.11 -2.20
N GLY A 230 -3.45 -8.02 -3.11
CA GLY A 230 -2.86 -7.69 -4.41
C GLY A 230 -1.33 -7.59 -4.37
N LYS A 231 -0.67 -8.08 -5.43
CA LYS A 231 0.80 -8.26 -5.50
C LYS A 231 1.60 -7.00 -5.19
N GLU A 232 1.10 -5.85 -5.63
CA GLU A 232 1.78 -4.55 -5.47
C GLU A 232 1.76 -4.03 -4.04
N ASN A 233 0.87 -4.55 -3.18
CA ASN A 233 0.64 -4.07 -1.82
C ASN A 233 1.37 -4.90 -0.75
N LEU A 234 2.23 -5.83 -1.20
CA LEU A 234 2.92 -6.80 -0.38
C LEU A 234 4.42 -6.52 -0.29
N ALA A 235 4.98 -6.89 0.86
CA ALA A 235 6.41 -7.10 1.03
C ALA A 235 6.70 -8.54 1.51
N GLY A 236 7.85 -9.06 1.13
CA GLY A 236 8.34 -10.37 1.59
C GLY A 236 9.72 -10.26 2.24
N PRO A 237 9.87 -9.51 3.35
CA PRO A 237 11.15 -9.39 4.01
C PRO A 237 11.55 -10.71 4.67
N THR A 238 12.85 -10.89 4.88
CA THR A 238 13.37 -11.88 5.83
C THR A 238 13.50 -11.24 7.21
N LEU A 239 13.49 -12.04 8.29
CA LEU A 239 13.74 -11.50 9.64
C LEU A 239 15.09 -10.79 9.71
N ALA A 240 16.14 -11.39 9.15
CA ALA A 240 17.47 -10.76 9.09
C ALA A 240 17.45 -9.43 8.31
N GLY A 241 16.69 -9.36 7.22
CA GLY A 241 16.54 -8.14 6.42
C GLY A 241 15.87 -7.00 7.20
N LEU A 242 14.89 -7.31 8.05
CA LEU A 242 14.23 -6.31 8.91
C LEU A 242 15.21 -5.66 9.91
N GLY A 243 16.24 -6.38 10.34
CA GLY A 243 17.30 -5.81 11.18
C GLY A 243 18.17 -4.75 10.49
N THR A 244 18.00 -4.53 9.18
CA THR A 244 18.79 -3.54 8.42
C THR A 244 17.90 -2.39 7.92
N ASN A 245 18.40 -1.15 7.96
CA ASN A 245 17.67 0.03 7.44
C ASN A 245 17.25 -0.15 5.97
N PHE A 246 18.12 -0.75 5.16
CA PHE A 246 17.83 -0.98 3.74
C PHE A 246 16.69 -1.97 3.52
N GLY A 247 16.57 -3.00 4.37
CA GLY A 247 15.49 -4.00 4.27
C GLY A 247 14.11 -3.39 4.48
N LEU A 248 14.00 -2.34 5.29
CA LEU A 248 12.75 -1.62 5.56
C LEU A 248 12.25 -0.81 4.38
N SER A 249 13.13 -0.40 3.47
CA SER A 249 12.74 0.35 2.26
C SER A 249 11.72 -0.40 1.40
N THR A 250 11.70 -1.74 1.50
CA THR A 250 10.75 -2.61 0.79
C THR A 250 9.33 -2.57 1.38
N LEU A 251 9.17 -2.08 2.60
CA LEU A 251 7.90 -1.96 3.33
C LEU A 251 7.17 -0.63 3.04
N VAL A 252 7.86 0.37 2.50
CA VAL A 252 7.28 1.69 2.25
C VAL A 252 6.09 1.57 1.31
N GLY A 253 4.93 2.06 1.77
CA GLY A 253 3.65 1.99 1.05
C GLY A 253 3.05 0.58 0.92
N LYS A 254 3.62 -0.44 1.57
CA LYS A 254 3.07 -1.81 1.59
C LYS A 254 2.14 -1.99 2.78
N SER A 255 1.05 -2.69 2.54
CA SER A 255 -0.03 -2.89 3.53
C SER A 255 0.14 -4.20 4.31
N LEU A 256 0.90 -5.14 3.77
CA LEU A 256 1.13 -6.44 4.39
C LEU A 256 2.55 -6.91 4.10
N ALA A 257 3.25 -7.32 5.15
CA ALA A 257 4.54 -7.98 5.04
C ALA A 257 4.43 -9.42 5.54
N ILE A 258 4.80 -10.38 4.69
CA ILE A 258 4.77 -11.81 5.03
C ILE A 258 6.18 -12.36 5.10
N ILE A 259 6.57 -12.80 6.30
CA ILE A 259 7.83 -13.48 6.58
C ILE A 259 7.55 -14.99 6.51
N SER A 260 8.01 -15.64 5.44
CA SER A 260 7.60 -17.03 5.13
C SER A 260 8.45 -18.12 5.79
N ASP A 261 9.59 -17.75 6.39
CA ASP A 261 10.45 -18.67 7.14
C ASP A 261 11.16 -17.88 8.27
N ALA A 262 10.53 -17.87 9.45
CA ALA A 262 11.08 -17.22 10.62
C ALA A 262 12.13 -18.11 11.31
N ARG A 263 13.32 -18.18 10.73
CA ARG A 263 14.50 -18.73 11.39
C ARG A 263 15.39 -17.58 11.84
N LEU A 264 15.59 -17.48 13.15
CA LEU A 264 16.60 -16.62 13.73
C LEU A 264 17.81 -17.50 14.03
N SER A 265 18.94 -17.18 13.40
CA SER A 265 20.22 -17.84 13.66
C SER A 265 21.09 -16.92 14.51
N GLY A 266 21.40 -17.34 15.74
CA GLY A 266 22.24 -16.58 16.67
C GLY A 266 21.47 -15.99 17.86
N ASN A 267 22.23 -15.41 18.79
CA ASN A 267 21.71 -14.90 20.07
C ASN A 267 21.36 -13.41 20.06
N ASP A 268 21.75 -12.65 19.02
CA ASP A 268 21.51 -11.22 18.94
C ASP A 268 20.41 -10.90 17.91
N ASN A 269 19.16 -10.98 18.38
CA ASN A 269 17.96 -10.64 17.59
C ASN A 269 17.35 -9.30 18.01
N SER A 270 18.08 -8.52 18.82
CA SER A 270 17.61 -7.28 19.45
C SER A 270 17.07 -6.28 18.43
N GLN A 271 17.81 -6.04 17.35
CA GLN A 271 17.40 -5.13 16.27
C GLN A 271 16.14 -5.62 15.55
N VAL A 272 15.99 -6.93 15.32
CA VAL A 272 14.79 -7.47 14.67
C VAL A 272 13.58 -7.27 15.58
N VAL A 273 13.72 -7.57 16.87
CA VAL A 273 12.66 -7.36 17.87
C VAL A 273 12.25 -5.89 17.94
N GLU A 274 13.23 -4.97 18.03
CA GLU A 274 13.00 -3.54 18.01
C GLU A 274 12.18 -3.12 16.77
N ARG A 275 12.59 -3.58 15.58
CA ARG A 275 11.90 -3.25 14.32
C ARG A 275 10.48 -3.82 14.26
N LEU A 276 10.27 -5.04 14.75
CA LEU A 276 8.93 -5.63 14.86
C LEU A 276 8.04 -4.78 15.80
N LEU A 277 8.59 -4.31 16.93
CA LEU A 277 7.90 -3.45 17.88
C LEU A 277 7.59 -2.06 17.28
N THR A 278 8.55 -1.41 16.63
CA THR A 278 8.35 -0.10 15.98
C THR A 278 7.29 -0.16 14.88
N ILE A 279 7.37 -1.18 14.00
CA ILE A 279 6.42 -1.32 12.88
C ILE A 279 5.02 -1.64 13.42
N SER A 280 4.90 -2.59 14.35
CA SER A 280 3.59 -2.93 14.93
C SER A 280 3.05 -1.86 15.87
N GLY A 281 3.91 -1.02 16.45
CA GLY A 281 3.55 0.08 17.35
C GLY A 281 2.99 1.32 16.65
N ASP A 282 3.03 1.37 15.31
CA ASP A 282 2.68 2.56 14.51
C ASP A 282 3.61 3.75 14.77
N ASP A 283 4.89 3.46 15.10
CA ASP A 283 5.92 4.46 15.37
C ASP A 283 6.52 5.03 14.07
N THR A 284 6.92 6.30 14.10
CA THR A 284 7.63 6.95 12.99
C THR A 284 9.06 6.39 12.89
N ILE A 285 9.48 6.06 11.67
CA ILE A 285 10.80 5.53 11.38
C ILE A 285 11.45 6.26 10.21
N ASP A 286 12.77 6.43 10.30
CA ASP A 286 13.62 6.90 9.20
C ASP A 286 14.16 5.71 8.41
N ILE A 287 13.98 5.75 7.09
CA ILE A 287 14.37 4.69 6.17
C ILE A 287 15.26 5.24 5.07
N ASP A 288 16.50 4.79 5.05
CA ASP A 288 17.45 5.05 3.98
C ASP A 288 17.03 4.36 2.68
N ARG A 289 17.00 5.11 1.57
CA ARG A 289 16.67 4.60 0.23
C ARG A 289 17.88 4.78 -0.70
N LYS A 290 18.23 3.74 -1.47
CA LYS A 290 19.38 3.82 -2.40
C LYS A 290 19.20 4.96 -3.39
N TYR A 291 20.15 5.88 -3.44
CA TYR A 291 20.18 7.00 -4.39
C TYR A 291 18.95 7.91 -4.34
N ARG A 292 18.26 7.97 -3.20
CA ARG A 292 17.08 8.80 -2.95
C ARG A 292 17.20 9.47 -1.59
N GLU A 293 16.42 10.52 -1.37
CA GLU A 293 16.30 11.12 -0.05
C GLU A 293 15.75 10.11 0.96
N PRO A 294 16.18 10.16 2.24
CA PRO A 294 15.59 9.35 3.30
C PRO A 294 14.09 9.57 3.37
N TRP A 295 13.36 8.49 3.63
CA TRP A 295 11.92 8.55 3.86
C TRP A 295 11.64 8.49 5.35
N THR A 296 10.81 9.40 5.84
CA THR A 296 10.37 9.44 7.24
C THR A 296 8.86 9.29 7.29
N GLY A 297 8.38 8.38 8.13
CA GLY A 297 6.94 8.18 8.34
C GLY A 297 6.62 6.86 9.04
N LYS A 298 5.34 6.52 9.08
CA LYS A 298 4.83 5.27 9.64
C LYS A 298 4.67 4.21 8.56
N LEU A 299 5.08 2.98 8.83
CA LEU A 299 4.91 1.87 7.90
C LEU A 299 3.51 1.24 8.11
N PRO A 300 2.58 1.32 7.13
CA PRO A 300 1.21 0.81 7.30
C PRO A 300 1.12 -0.73 7.21
N SER A 301 2.27 -1.42 7.24
CA SER A 301 2.38 -2.86 7.03
C SER A 301 1.93 -3.63 8.27
N ARG A 302 0.88 -4.43 8.14
CA ARG A 302 0.63 -5.52 9.10
C ARG A 302 1.65 -6.63 8.86
N LEU A 303 2.21 -7.16 9.95
CA LEU A 303 3.23 -8.19 9.89
C LEU A 303 2.60 -9.58 10.10
N MET A 304 2.87 -10.51 9.18
CA MET A 304 2.46 -11.90 9.29
C MET A 304 3.70 -12.80 9.19
N ILE A 305 3.89 -13.64 10.19
CA ILE A 305 5.02 -14.55 10.30
C ILE A 305 4.53 -15.98 10.18
N LEU A 306 5.17 -16.75 9.29
CA LEU A 306 4.97 -18.17 9.15
C LEU A 306 6.21 -18.90 9.66
N SER A 307 6.00 -19.90 10.50
CA SER A 307 7.09 -20.73 11.00
C SER A 307 6.67 -22.20 11.15
N ASN A 308 7.65 -23.08 11.13
CA ASN A 308 7.43 -24.49 11.47
C ASN A 308 7.47 -24.73 12.98
N GLU A 309 8.31 -23.97 13.68
CA GLU A 309 8.51 -24.03 15.13
C GLU A 309 8.34 -22.65 15.71
N LEU A 310 8.03 -22.56 17.01
CA LEU A 310 7.88 -21.26 17.65
C LEU A 310 9.25 -20.53 17.65
N PRO A 311 9.38 -19.38 16.98
CA PRO A 311 10.65 -18.66 16.91
C PRO A 311 11.04 -18.10 18.29
N HIS A 312 12.32 -18.21 18.63
CA HIS A 312 12.88 -17.62 19.85
C HIS A 312 13.40 -16.22 19.57
N PHE A 313 12.67 -15.20 20.01
CA PHE A 313 13.03 -13.79 19.80
C PHE A 313 14.05 -13.24 20.80
N GLY A 314 14.36 -13.96 21.88
CA GLY A 314 15.33 -13.51 22.89
C GLY A 314 14.89 -12.27 23.70
N ASP A 315 13.61 -11.91 23.66
CA ASP A 315 13.06 -10.78 24.42
C ASP A 315 12.85 -11.15 25.90
N SER A 316 13.81 -10.76 26.73
CA SER A 316 13.76 -10.98 28.19
C SER A 316 12.66 -10.19 28.89
N SER A 317 12.10 -9.15 28.25
CA SER A 317 11.04 -8.32 28.80
C SER A 317 9.63 -8.86 28.53
N GLY A 318 9.49 -9.78 27.57
CA GLY A 318 8.21 -10.36 27.15
C GLY A 318 7.28 -9.39 26.41
N VAL A 319 7.73 -8.16 26.11
CA VAL A 319 6.91 -7.13 25.46
C VAL A 319 6.48 -7.56 24.05
N ILE A 320 7.36 -8.22 23.30
CA ILE A 320 7.02 -8.70 21.94
C ILE A 320 5.95 -9.79 21.97
N ALA A 321 5.86 -10.59 23.03
CA ALA A 321 4.85 -11.64 23.15
C ALA A 321 3.43 -11.06 23.10
N ASN A 322 3.22 -9.88 23.71
CA ASN A 322 1.92 -9.19 23.72
C ASN A 322 1.50 -8.63 22.35
N ARG A 323 2.44 -8.56 21.38
CA ARG A 323 2.14 -8.19 19.99
C ARG A 323 1.62 -9.38 19.19
N PHE A 324 1.90 -10.62 19.59
CA PHE A 324 1.56 -11.78 18.77
C PHE A 324 0.11 -12.26 18.95
N ILE A 325 -0.54 -12.53 17.83
CA ILE A 325 -1.69 -13.43 17.72
C ILE A 325 -1.11 -14.77 17.24
N LEU A 326 -1.11 -15.79 18.08
CA LEU A 326 -0.52 -17.09 17.75
C LEU A 326 -1.61 -18.04 17.26
N LEU A 327 -1.52 -18.49 16.00
CA LEU A 327 -2.37 -19.54 15.46
C LEU A 327 -1.55 -20.81 15.24
N SER A 328 -1.94 -21.88 15.94
CA SER A 328 -1.24 -23.17 15.87
C SER A 328 -1.95 -24.13 14.92
N MET A 329 -1.23 -24.70 13.96
CA MET A 329 -1.73 -25.72 13.04
C MET A 329 -1.17 -27.08 13.41
N ARG A 330 -2.02 -28.08 13.57
CA ARG A 330 -1.60 -29.45 13.95
C ARG A 330 -1.70 -30.46 12.80
N VAL A 331 -2.52 -30.19 11.79
CA VAL A 331 -2.74 -31.07 10.63
C VAL A 331 -1.66 -30.85 9.57
N SER A 332 -1.23 -31.94 8.90
CA SER A 332 -0.31 -31.91 7.76
C SER A 332 -0.86 -32.72 6.58
N TRP A 333 -0.69 -32.17 5.38
CA TRP A 333 -1.07 -32.80 4.10
C TRP A 333 0.14 -33.29 3.31
N LEU A 334 1.25 -33.60 3.98
CA LEU A 334 2.42 -34.16 3.30
C LEU A 334 2.03 -35.46 2.57
N GLY A 335 2.26 -35.50 1.26
CA GLY A 335 1.90 -36.63 0.39
C GLY A 335 0.41 -36.70 0.00
N LYS A 336 -0.41 -35.72 0.42
CA LYS A 336 -1.83 -35.58 0.07
C LYS A 336 -2.13 -34.15 -0.41
N GLU A 337 -1.15 -33.49 -0.99
CA GLU A 337 -1.29 -32.12 -1.46
C GLU A 337 -2.28 -32.04 -2.63
N ASP A 338 -3.21 -31.09 -2.56
CA ASP A 338 -4.06 -30.71 -3.70
C ASP A 338 -3.41 -29.51 -4.43
N PRO A 339 -2.77 -29.71 -5.60
CA PRO A 339 -2.12 -28.63 -6.33
C PRO A 339 -3.11 -27.62 -6.91
N THR A 340 -4.38 -28.00 -7.09
CA THR A 340 -5.43 -27.15 -7.69
C THR A 340 -6.16 -26.28 -6.67
N LEU A 341 -5.95 -26.55 -5.37
CA LEU A 341 -6.66 -25.85 -4.29
C LEU A 341 -6.46 -24.34 -4.34
N THR A 342 -5.24 -23.86 -4.63
CA THR A 342 -4.97 -22.41 -4.67
C THR A 342 -5.82 -21.71 -5.75
N ASP A 343 -5.96 -22.32 -6.92
CA ASP A 343 -6.73 -21.72 -8.03
C ASP A 343 -8.22 -21.62 -7.68
N ARG A 344 -8.78 -22.68 -7.09
CA ARG A 344 -10.17 -22.67 -6.61
C ARG A 344 -10.41 -21.62 -5.52
N LEU A 345 -9.48 -21.47 -4.58
CA LEU A 345 -9.57 -20.44 -3.54
C LEU A 345 -9.46 -19.03 -4.12
N THR A 346 -8.60 -18.83 -5.12
CA THR A 346 -8.42 -17.53 -5.77
C THR A 346 -9.63 -17.16 -6.65
N ALA A 347 -10.45 -18.13 -7.05
CA ALA A 347 -11.72 -17.86 -7.72
C ALA A 347 -12.80 -17.30 -6.76
N GLU A 348 -12.63 -17.43 -5.45
CA GLU A 348 -13.61 -16.98 -4.42
C GLU A 348 -13.25 -15.61 -3.82
N MET A 349 -12.36 -14.81 -4.43
CA MET A 349 -11.86 -13.55 -3.83
C MET A 349 -12.95 -12.59 -3.32
N PRO A 350 -14.03 -12.30 -4.06
CA PRO A 350 -15.12 -11.44 -3.55
C PRO A 350 -15.82 -12.06 -2.34
N GLY A 351 -16.04 -13.38 -2.34
CA GLY A 351 -16.62 -14.08 -1.20
C GLY A 351 -15.69 -14.12 0.01
N ILE A 352 -14.38 -14.25 -0.20
CA ILE A 352 -13.38 -14.24 0.87
C ILE A 352 -13.24 -12.82 1.45
N LEU A 353 -13.42 -11.77 0.64
CA LEU A 353 -13.57 -10.40 1.13
C LEU A 353 -14.80 -10.26 2.03
N ASN A 354 -15.96 -10.77 1.62
CA ASN A 354 -17.18 -10.78 2.45
C ASN A 354 -16.96 -11.54 3.76
N TRP A 355 -16.35 -12.72 3.69
CA TRP A 355 -15.96 -13.51 4.84
C TRP A 355 -15.05 -12.71 5.77
N ALA A 356 -13.96 -12.14 5.27
CA ALA A 356 -12.98 -11.39 6.07
C ALA A 356 -13.61 -10.20 6.81
N LEU A 357 -14.59 -9.55 6.19
CA LEU A 357 -15.23 -8.38 6.77
C LEU A 357 -16.46 -8.72 7.63
N GLY A 358 -16.96 -9.96 7.60
CA GLY A 358 -18.24 -10.37 8.20
C GLY A 358 -18.40 -10.15 9.72
N ARG A 359 -17.32 -9.88 10.45
CA ARG A 359 -17.30 -9.65 11.92
C ARG A 359 -17.05 -8.19 12.32
N TYR A 360 -17.66 -7.22 11.65
CA TYR A 360 -17.49 -5.81 12.04
C TYR A 360 -18.35 -5.42 13.27
N PRO A 361 -17.84 -4.64 14.26
CA PRO A 361 -16.51 -4.03 14.32
C PRO A 361 -15.40 -5.07 14.55
N LEU A 362 -14.32 -4.92 13.78
CA LEU A 362 -13.15 -5.79 13.89
C LEU A 362 -12.43 -5.46 15.22
N THR A 363 -12.65 -6.28 16.24
CA THR A 363 -11.83 -6.36 17.45
C THR A 363 -11.02 -7.65 17.33
N VAL A 364 -9.69 -7.55 17.22
CA VAL A 364 -8.86 -8.73 17.49
C VAL A 364 -8.77 -8.83 19.00
N ASP A 365 -9.76 -9.47 19.60
CA ASP A 365 -9.70 -9.76 21.02
C ASP A 365 -8.53 -10.72 21.28
N THR A 366 -7.88 -10.52 22.42
CA THR A 366 -6.59 -11.14 22.75
C THR A 366 -6.75 -12.64 22.94
N LEU A 367 -6.67 -13.38 21.84
CA LEU A 367 -6.65 -14.83 21.81
C LEU A 367 -5.18 -15.29 21.88
N ILE A 368 -4.67 -15.41 23.10
CA ILE A 368 -3.57 -16.36 23.36
C ILE A 368 -4.23 -17.74 23.42
N ILE A 369 -4.52 -18.35 22.26
CA ILE A 369 -4.98 -19.75 22.22
C ILE A 369 -3.72 -20.62 22.29
N GLY A 370 -3.29 -20.85 23.53
CA GLY A 370 -2.25 -21.79 23.88
C GLY A 370 -2.77 -22.73 24.96
N SER A 371 -3.37 -23.85 24.53
CA SER A 371 -3.47 -25.07 25.35
C SER A 371 -3.19 -26.31 24.51
#